data_AF-A0A4U1JFC4-F1
#
_entry.id   AF-A0A4U1JFC4-F1
#
_cell.length_a   1.000
_cell.length_b   1.000
_cell.length_c   1.000
_cell.angle_alpha   90.00
_cell.angle_beta   90.00
_cell.angle_gamma   90.00
#
_symmetry.space_group_name_H-M   'P 1'
#
loop_
_entity.id
_entity.type
_entity.pdbx_description
1 polymer ?
#
loop_
_entity_poly.entity_id
_entity_poly.type
_entity_poly.pdbx_seq_one_letter_code
_entity_poly.pdbx_strand_id
1 'polypeptide(L)'
;MTTPAEPAETETEIPPELVPKKRRFWPVVAVFGALAGAAGFFGLRSLAEPEPLRVIVAVDLDGHFWDGSRASARLVNELCQRLDAIGFEPVRAGDPEVLDVLREAESPEAAAKKLRAAFIVKAKLTPETIEHPVSGGYFEVRADASFEVRHVRDEVAQSGRLVGWAGGKQKVDALRRLADTLALQAFDQVVPHLVKHPALQSIFQGNDIKLADHVAKAKKYVEVRGGRLGDAQRTYEDLEKRRKEFDRGPAKVTYHSVLGADDALGGSAAPGFLVKTADITPFVAPRTMNLSWITGLETLEWRKPGGERKLLWSGYHLFSYPAAAPDGGRVVFAEDLFGWAKTLTVVEPDGKARRLRIDEDHRFSSPEVAPGGKATALYDRPCRDCPGNLLVVSLDDGKTLYERAPEGGFFSGFAWLDPNRLAFLHMPGLQENAPAPSEEASGEAAFKPLHQTLYVADLGASPPAVTRLYEVDPHDRFSALEASRDGKKLVMETLGLSMFDMEAGKLLRFDIGSVENPSFSPDGKLVTFTRHGDVFLFDVEQKHVRRFTQNPWKERYPLFSEDGSRIYFESTSDDPNYERRTMSLIGSVAVKDAGPPEPANAP
;
A
#
# COMPACT_ATOMS: atom_id res chain seq x y z
N MET A 1 22.21 54.90 7.22
CA MET A 1 21.99 55.29 5.81
C MET A 1 20.88 54.38 5.29
N THR A 2 19.62 54.75 5.57
CA THR A 2 18.72 55.51 4.68
C THR A 2 18.41 54.79 3.37
N THR A 3 17.19 54.25 3.34
CA THR A 3 16.39 53.78 2.20
C THR A 3 16.32 54.83 1.07
N PRO A 4 15.91 54.41 -0.14
CA PRO A 4 14.51 54.67 -0.55
C PRO A 4 13.90 53.42 -1.22
N ALA A 5 12.68 52.94 -0.93
CA ALA A 5 11.36 53.60 -0.86
C ALA A 5 10.99 54.32 -2.17
N GLU A 6 10.48 53.55 -3.15
CA GLU A 6 9.75 54.08 -4.30
C GLU A 6 8.27 54.31 -3.94
N PRO A 7 7.60 55.29 -4.59
CA PRO A 7 6.48 56.01 -4.02
C PRO A 7 5.11 55.43 -4.40
N ALA A 8 4.15 55.73 -3.54
CA ALA A 8 2.73 55.64 -3.82
C ALA A 8 2.31 56.72 -4.83
N GLU A 9 1.66 56.32 -5.92
CA GLU A 9 0.96 57.22 -6.83
C GLU A 9 -0.56 57.07 -6.65
N THR A 10 -1.09 58.01 -5.86
CA THR A 10 -2.28 58.84 -6.09
C THR A 10 -3.42 58.30 -6.97
N GLU A 11 -4.56 58.09 -6.31
CA GLU A 11 -5.91 58.18 -6.88
C GLU A 11 -6.10 59.46 -7.69
N THR A 12 -6.51 59.33 -8.95
CA THR A 12 -7.08 60.42 -9.74
C THR A 12 -8.60 60.28 -9.81
N GLU A 13 -9.27 61.23 -9.18
CA GLU A 13 -10.72 61.48 -9.25
C GLU A 13 -11.21 61.64 -10.70
N ILE A 14 -12.30 60.95 -11.04
CA ILE A 14 -13.05 61.12 -12.29
C ILE A 14 -14.16 62.18 -12.04
N PRO A 15 -14.25 63.28 -12.82
CA PRO A 15 -15.30 64.29 -12.65
C PRO A 15 -16.64 63.89 -13.33
N PRO A 16 -17.77 64.47 -12.90
CA PRO A 16 -19.11 63.90 -13.10
C PRO A 16 -19.77 64.26 -14.45
N GLU A 17 -20.59 63.30 -14.90
CA GLU A 17 -21.71 63.31 -15.87
C GLU A 17 -21.96 64.51 -16.80
N LEU A 18 -22.27 64.21 -18.08
CA LEU A 18 -23.29 64.93 -18.85
C LEU A 18 -24.09 63.97 -19.77
N VAL A 19 -25.41 63.95 -19.53
CA VAL A 19 -26.53 63.18 -20.11
C VAL A 19 -26.89 63.64 -21.56
N PRO A 20 -27.59 62.84 -22.40
CA PRO A 20 -27.36 62.75 -23.85
C PRO A 20 -28.22 63.69 -24.71
N LYS A 21 -27.82 63.89 -25.97
CA LYS A 21 -28.64 64.56 -27.00
C LYS A 21 -29.22 63.56 -28.00
N LYS A 22 -30.54 63.35 -27.90
CA LYS A 22 -31.40 62.80 -28.97
C LYS A 22 -31.45 63.73 -30.18
N ARG A 23 -31.41 63.17 -31.40
CA ARG A 23 -32.17 63.68 -32.55
C ARG A 23 -32.75 62.51 -33.38
N ARG A 24 -34.04 62.64 -33.71
CA ARG A 24 -34.91 61.73 -34.49
C ARG A 24 -34.82 62.09 -35.99
N PHE A 25 -34.92 61.10 -36.91
CA PHE A 25 -36.13 60.78 -37.71
C PHE A 25 -35.88 59.62 -38.71
N TRP A 26 -36.94 58.82 -38.94
CA TRP A 26 -37.12 57.59 -39.76
C TRP A 26 -37.27 57.88 -41.29
N PRO A 27 -37.64 56.92 -42.20
CA PRO A 27 -37.14 55.55 -42.48
C PRO A 27 -36.94 55.31 -44.01
N VAL A 28 -36.24 54.26 -44.43
CA VAL A 28 -36.53 53.56 -45.70
C VAL A 28 -36.36 52.07 -45.49
N VAL A 29 -37.48 51.35 -45.52
CA VAL A 29 -37.51 49.91 -45.84
C VAL A 29 -37.56 49.81 -47.36
N ALA A 30 -36.59 49.14 -47.96
CA ALA A 30 -36.72 48.57 -49.29
C ALA A 30 -36.11 47.17 -49.27
N VAL A 31 -36.97 46.20 -49.54
CA VAL A 31 -36.75 44.76 -49.61
C VAL A 31 -35.89 44.42 -50.81
N PHE A 32 -34.75 43.78 -50.57
CA PHE A 32 -34.15 42.71 -51.39
C PHE A 32 -33.46 41.81 -50.36
N GLY A 33 -33.78 40.54 -50.20
CA GLY A 33 -34.14 39.50 -51.13
C GLY A 33 -33.63 38.23 -50.46
N ALA A 34 -34.40 37.16 -50.50
CA ALA A 34 -34.17 35.92 -49.78
C ALA A 34 -32.78 35.33 -50.07
N LEU A 35 -31.77 35.67 -49.26
CA LEU A 35 -30.46 35.00 -49.15
C LEU A 35 -29.76 35.30 -47.80
N ALA A 36 -30.47 35.83 -46.79
CA ALA A 36 -29.94 36.07 -45.44
C ALA A 36 -30.52 35.13 -44.36
N GLY A 37 -31.44 34.24 -44.74
CA GLY A 37 -32.02 33.25 -43.82
C GLY A 37 -31.10 32.06 -43.54
N ALA A 38 -30.22 31.68 -44.48
CA ALA A 38 -29.26 30.60 -44.27
C ALA A 38 -28.01 31.09 -43.52
N ALA A 39 -27.44 32.26 -43.87
CA ALA A 39 -26.24 32.77 -43.19
C ALA A 39 -26.52 33.22 -41.74
N GLY A 40 -27.68 33.83 -41.46
CA GLY A 40 -28.09 34.19 -40.10
C GLY A 40 -28.44 32.97 -39.24
N PHE A 41 -29.10 31.95 -39.83
CA PHE A 41 -29.43 30.71 -39.12
C PHE A 41 -28.19 29.83 -38.88
N PHE A 42 -27.23 29.77 -39.81
CA PHE A 42 -25.94 29.10 -39.60
C PHE A 42 -25.00 29.88 -38.67
N GLY A 43 -25.01 31.22 -38.72
CA GLY A 43 -24.22 32.08 -37.82
C GLY A 43 -24.70 32.06 -36.36
N LEU A 44 -26.02 32.07 -36.12
CA LEU A 44 -26.59 31.91 -34.78
C LEU A 44 -26.49 30.47 -34.25
N ARG A 45 -26.57 29.45 -35.12
CA ARG A 45 -26.36 28.05 -34.73
C ARG A 45 -24.88 27.79 -34.40
N SER A 46 -23.95 28.39 -35.14
CA SER A 46 -22.50 28.35 -34.89
C SER A 46 -22.10 28.92 -33.51
N LEU A 47 -22.79 29.97 -33.04
CA LEU A 47 -22.56 30.54 -31.70
C LEU A 47 -23.12 29.68 -30.56
N ALA A 48 -24.10 28.81 -30.83
CA ALA A 48 -24.74 27.93 -29.84
C ALA A 48 -24.06 26.55 -29.73
N GLU A 49 -23.17 26.19 -30.66
CA GLU A 49 -22.43 24.94 -30.57
C GLU A 49 -21.27 25.05 -29.56
N PRO A 50 -21.08 24.01 -28.72
CA PRO A 50 -19.92 23.95 -27.84
C PRO A 50 -18.66 23.82 -28.70
N GLU A 51 -17.60 24.46 -28.22
CA GLU A 51 -16.29 24.36 -28.85
C GLU A 51 -15.71 22.97 -28.55
N PRO A 52 -15.45 22.16 -29.59
CA PRO A 52 -15.30 20.71 -29.45
C PRO A 52 -14.10 20.28 -28.60
N LEU A 53 -13.09 21.14 -28.48
CA LEU A 53 -11.87 20.88 -27.73
C LEU A 53 -11.86 21.55 -26.35
N ARG A 54 -12.86 22.37 -26.05
CA ARG A 54 -12.90 23.13 -24.81
C ARG A 54 -13.40 22.27 -23.66
N VAL A 55 -12.63 22.26 -22.56
CA VAL A 55 -12.87 21.42 -21.38
C VAL A 55 -12.98 22.26 -20.12
N ILE A 56 -14.04 22.07 -19.32
CA ILE A 56 -14.07 22.57 -17.94
C ILE A 56 -13.58 21.50 -16.99
N VAL A 57 -12.68 21.89 -16.09
CA VAL A 57 -12.20 21.05 -14.99
C VAL A 57 -12.71 21.66 -13.68
N ALA A 58 -13.55 20.90 -12.96
CA ALA A 58 -14.14 21.28 -11.69
C ALA A 58 -13.84 20.18 -10.66
N VAL A 59 -12.69 20.28 -9.99
CA VAL A 59 -12.25 19.32 -8.97
C VAL A 59 -12.17 20.00 -7.62
N ASP A 60 -12.96 19.52 -6.67
CA ASP A 60 -13.03 20.01 -5.29
C ASP A 60 -12.23 19.10 -4.35
N LEU A 61 -11.13 19.62 -3.79
CA LEU A 61 -10.29 18.93 -2.81
C LEU A 61 -10.53 19.40 -1.36
N ASP A 62 -11.09 20.57 -1.09
CA ASP A 62 -11.21 21.11 0.27
C ASP A 62 -12.41 22.09 0.45
N GLY A 63 -13.50 21.84 -0.28
CA GLY A 63 -14.76 22.57 -0.22
C GLY A 63 -14.97 23.58 -1.33
N HIS A 64 -14.04 23.70 -2.29
CA HIS A 64 -14.11 24.67 -3.37
C HIS A 64 -13.58 24.12 -4.71
N PHE A 65 -14.33 24.35 -5.81
CA PHE A 65 -13.96 23.93 -7.16
C PHE A 65 -12.94 24.86 -7.85
N TRP A 66 -13.03 26.18 -7.62
CA TRP A 66 -12.28 27.17 -8.43
C TRP A 66 -11.60 28.26 -7.59
N ASP A 67 -12.30 28.86 -6.63
CA ASP A 67 -11.78 29.95 -5.79
C ASP A 67 -11.86 29.59 -4.30
N GLY A 68 -10.87 29.99 -3.51
CA GLY A 68 -10.79 29.67 -2.07
C GLY A 68 -9.93 28.46 -1.70
N SER A 69 -9.41 27.71 -2.68
CA SER A 69 -8.58 26.51 -2.46
C SER A 69 -7.26 26.52 -3.22
N ARG A 70 -6.13 26.56 -2.49
CA ARG A 70 -4.80 26.43 -3.12
C ARG A 70 -4.55 25.02 -3.67
N ALA A 71 -5.11 23.99 -3.03
CA ALA A 71 -4.85 22.61 -3.38
C ALA A 71 -5.71 22.17 -4.58
N SER A 72 -7.00 22.54 -4.62
CA SER A 72 -7.84 22.38 -5.82
C SER A 72 -7.24 23.13 -7.00
N ALA A 73 -6.86 24.41 -6.83
CA ALA A 73 -6.26 25.20 -7.90
C ALA A 73 -4.99 24.56 -8.46
N ARG A 74 -4.13 23.97 -7.61
CA ARG A 74 -2.93 23.27 -8.06
C ARG A 74 -3.26 22.03 -8.89
N LEU A 75 -4.17 21.18 -8.42
CA LEU A 75 -4.60 19.98 -9.16
C LEU A 75 -5.19 20.37 -10.53
N VAL A 76 -6.13 21.31 -10.53
CA VAL A 76 -6.79 21.81 -11.74
C VAL A 76 -5.76 22.40 -12.71
N ASN A 77 -4.85 23.24 -12.24
CA ASN A 77 -3.82 23.84 -13.10
C ASN A 77 -2.89 22.79 -13.71
N GLU A 78 -2.43 21.80 -12.94
CA GLU A 78 -1.60 20.71 -13.46
C GLU A 78 -2.33 19.86 -14.51
N LEU A 79 -3.62 19.56 -14.29
CA LEU A 79 -4.42 18.82 -15.25
C LEU A 79 -4.65 19.63 -16.54
N CYS A 80 -5.05 20.90 -16.40
CA CYS A 80 -5.28 21.80 -17.54
C CYS A 80 -4.00 21.99 -18.37
N GLN A 81 -2.85 22.24 -17.75
CA GLN A 81 -1.58 22.37 -18.50
C GLN A 81 -1.25 21.13 -19.33
N ARG A 82 -1.61 19.93 -18.86
CA ARG A 82 -1.37 18.68 -19.59
C ARG A 82 -2.36 18.45 -20.72
N LEU A 83 -3.64 18.78 -20.50
CA LEU A 83 -4.66 18.73 -21.54
C LEU A 83 -4.31 19.67 -22.70
N ASP A 84 -3.86 20.88 -22.37
CA ASP A 84 -3.35 21.88 -23.32
C ASP A 84 -2.18 21.34 -24.15
N ALA A 85 -1.22 20.67 -23.50
CA ALA A 85 -0.05 20.10 -24.16
C ALA A 85 -0.36 19.01 -25.22
N ILE A 86 -1.55 18.41 -25.16
CA ILE A 86 -2.02 17.37 -26.11
C ILE A 86 -3.14 17.85 -27.05
N GLY A 87 -3.43 19.16 -27.06
CA GLY A 87 -4.33 19.80 -28.03
C GLY A 87 -5.76 20.02 -27.57
N PHE A 88 -6.07 19.91 -26.27
CA PHE A 88 -7.35 20.39 -25.73
C PHE A 88 -7.24 21.85 -25.32
N GLU A 89 -8.39 22.51 -25.12
CA GLU A 89 -8.48 23.92 -24.73
C GLU A 89 -9.15 24.04 -23.35
N PRO A 90 -8.45 23.70 -22.25
CA PRO A 90 -9.05 23.75 -20.93
C PRO A 90 -9.32 25.20 -20.50
N VAL A 91 -10.49 25.40 -19.92
CA VAL A 91 -10.90 26.68 -19.32
C VAL A 91 -9.99 26.98 -18.13
N ARG A 92 -9.22 28.07 -18.22
CA ARG A 92 -8.27 28.48 -17.18
C ARG A 92 -8.95 29.44 -16.21
N ALA A 93 -9.05 29.05 -14.94
CA ALA A 93 -9.54 29.91 -13.87
C ALA A 93 -8.61 31.10 -13.53
N GLY A 94 -7.55 31.35 -14.31
CA GLY A 94 -6.69 32.53 -14.16
C GLY A 94 -7.07 33.70 -15.07
N ASP A 95 -7.98 33.49 -16.02
CA ASP A 95 -8.49 34.54 -16.92
C ASP A 95 -9.62 35.31 -16.21
N PRO A 96 -9.51 36.64 -16.03
CA PRO A 96 -10.52 37.45 -15.34
C PRO A 96 -11.93 37.31 -15.92
N GLU A 97 -12.07 37.23 -17.25
CA GLU A 97 -13.39 37.13 -17.89
C GLU A 97 -14.04 35.75 -17.66
N VAL A 98 -13.20 34.72 -17.55
CA VAL A 98 -13.63 33.35 -17.22
C VAL A 98 -13.99 33.23 -15.74
N LEU A 99 -13.21 33.87 -14.86
CA LEU A 99 -13.40 33.82 -13.41
C LEU A 99 -14.77 34.35 -12.99
N ASP A 100 -15.22 35.45 -13.57
CA ASP A 100 -16.54 36.01 -13.26
C ASP A 100 -17.65 35.03 -13.64
N VAL A 101 -17.55 34.40 -14.82
CA VAL A 101 -18.50 33.36 -15.26
C VAL A 101 -18.48 32.14 -14.33
N LEU A 102 -17.30 31.70 -13.88
CA LEU A 102 -17.16 30.57 -12.95
C LEU A 102 -17.74 30.90 -11.56
N ARG A 103 -17.53 32.12 -11.05
CA ARG A 103 -18.05 32.58 -9.76
C ARG A 103 -19.57 32.72 -9.75
N GLU A 104 -20.15 33.19 -10.85
CA GLU A 104 -21.60 33.36 -10.98
C GLU A 104 -22.34 32.07 -11.37
N ALA A 105 -21.61 31.01 -11.75
CA ALA A 105 -22.24 29.77 -12.17
C ALA A 105 -22.77 28.96 -10.98
N GLU A 106 -24.05 28.59 -11.01
CA GLU A 106 -24.68 27.73 -10.01
C GLU A 106 -24.13 26.29 -10.03
N SER A 107 -23.49 25.89 -11.12
CA SER A 107 -22.90 24.56 -11.28
C SER A 107 -21.81 24.52 -12.37
N PRO A 108 -20.91 23.51 -12.36
CA PRO A 108 -19.97 23.28 -13.45
C PRO A 108 -20.64 23.14 -14.83
N GLU A 109 -21.87 22.62 -14.86
CA GLU A 109 -22.66 22.47 -16.07
C GLU A 109 -23.16 23.82 -16.61
N ALA A 110 -23.62 24.70 -15.72
CA ALA A 110 -24.02 26.05 -16.08
C ALA A 110 -22.82 26.86 -16.61
N ALA A 111 -21.67 26.72 -15.95
CA ALA A 111 -20.40 27.30 -16.41
C ALA A 111 -20.02 26.78 -17.80
N ALA A 112 -20.10 25.46 -18.03
CA ALA A 112 -19.76 24.84 -19.31
C ALA A 112 -20.61 25.36 -20.45
N LYS A 113 -21.90 25.56 -20.20
CA LYS A 113 -22.82 26.15 -21.18
C LYS A 113 -22.46 27.60 -21.51
N LYS A 114 -22.21 28.44 -20.50
CA LYS A 114 -21.83 29.86 -20.69
C LYS A 114 -20.49 30.00 -21.42
N LEU A 115 -19.51 29.15 -21.07
CA LEU A 115 -18.15 29.16 -21.64
C LEU A 115 -18.02 28.30 -22.90
N ARG A 116 -19.12 27.72 -23.39
CA ARG A 116 -19.17 26.87 -24.59
C ARG A 116 -18.21 25.68 -24.53
N ALA A 117 -17.96 25.12 -23.36
CA ALA A 117 -17.15 23.92 -23.24
C ALA A 117 -17.91 22.69 -23.78
N ALA A 118 -17.24 21.83 -24.52
CA ALA A 118 -17.81 20.55 -24.97
C ALA A 118 -17.76 19.48 -23.87
N PHE A 119 -16.74 19.53 -23.00
CA PHE A 119 -16.55 18.52 -21.95
C PHE A 119 -16.46 19.12 -20.57
N ILE A 120 -16.91 18.35 -19.59
CA ILE A 120 -16.83 18.64 -18.16
C ILE A 120 -16.11 17.48 -17.49
N VAL A 121 -15.07 17.79 -16.72
CA VAL A 121 -14.43 16.90 -15.76
C VAL A 121 -14.80 17.37 -14.37
N LYS A 122 -15.42 16.51 -13.57
CA LYS A 122 -15.98 16.85 -12.26
C LYS A 122 -15.54 15.86 -11.20
N ALA A 123 -15.10 16.34 -10.04
CA ALA A 123 -14.85 15.46 -8.90
C ALA A 123 -15.06 16.22 -7.59
N LYS A 124 -15.58 15.53 -6.58
CA LYS A 124 -15.62 16.02 -5.19
C LYS A 124 -14.89 15.00 -4.32
N LEU A 125 -13.68 15.35 -3.89
CA LEU A 125 -12.72 14.40 -3.35
C LEU A 125 -12.75 14.31 -1.82
N THR A 126 -13.04 15.42 -1.13
CA THR A 126 -13.13 15.51 0.35
C THR A 126 -12.14 14.60 1.10
N PRO A 127 -10.82 14.85 0.98
CA PRO A 127 -9.80 14.01 1.59
C PRO A 127 -9.95 13.93 3.10
N GLU A 128 -9.80 12.73 3.64
CA GLU A 128 -9.62 12.52 5.07
C GLU A 128 -8.29 13.17 5.50
N THR A 129 -8.30 13.90 6.63
CA THR A 129 -7.09 14.47 7.22
C THR A 129 -6.92 13.91 8.63
N ILE A 130 -5.76 13.34 8.89
CA ILE A 130 -5.39 12.78 10.20
C ILE A 130 -4.19 13.57 10.72
N GLU A 131 -4.35 14.18 11.89
CA GLU A 131 -3.26 14.82 12.63
C GLU A 131 -2.68 13.82 13.63
N HIS A 132 -1.37 13.62 13.59
CA HIS A 132 -0.67 12.70 14.46
C HIS A 132 -0.07 13.44 15.65
N PRO A 133 -0.12 12.88 16.88
CA PRO A 133 0.38 13.53 18.10
C PRO A 133 1.91 13.43 18.20
N VAL A 134 2.61 14.03 17.24
CA VAL A 134 4.07 14.04 17.12
C VAL A 134 4.63 15.44 17.36
N SER A 135 5.83 15.52 17.91
CA SER A 135 6.52 16.78 18.19
C SER A 135 6.81 17.53 16.88
N GLY A 136 6.33 18.77 16.77
CA GLY A 136 6.46 19.57 15.55
C GLY A 136 5.40 19.30 14.48
N GLY A 137 4.43 18.42 14.75
CA GLY A 137 3.24 18.18 13.93
C GLY A 137 3.51 17.30 12.71
N TYR A 138 2.55 16.42 12.42
CA TYR A 138 2.51 15.66 11.18
C TYR A 138 1.06 15.39 10.77
N PHE A 139 0.78 15.66 9.51
CA PHE A 139 -0.53 15.49 8.90
C PHE A 139 -0.43 14.46 7.80
N GLU A 140 -1.39 13.57 7.80
CA GLU A 140 -1.66 12.64 6.74
C GLU A 140 -2.97 13.03 6.07
N VAL A 141 -2.98 13.05 4.74
CA VAL A 141 -4.19 13.27 3.94
C VAL A 141 -4.38 12.12 2.98
N ARG A 142 -5.62 11.64 2.83
CA ARG A 142 -5.98 10.51 1.98
C ARG A 142 -7.24 10.84 1.20
N ALA A 143 -7.26 10.52 -0.08
CA ALA A 143 -8.42 10.66 -0.94
C ALA A 143 -8.67 9.35 -1.69
N ASP A 144 -9.94 8.93 -1.70
CA ASP A 144 -10.45 7.82 -2.47
C ASP A 144 -11.84 8.19 -2.94
N ALA A 145 -11.93 8.71 -4.16
CA ALA A 145 -13.16 9.31 -4.65
C ALA A 145 -13.33 9.10 -6.16
N SER A 146 -14.59 9.11 -6.59
CA SER A 146 -14.92 9.05 -8.01
C SER A 146 -14.78 10.42 -8.67
N PHE A 147 -14.46 10.41 -9.96
CA PHE A 147 -14.60 11.56 -10.84
C PHE A 147 -15.48 11.19 -12.03
N GLU A 148 -15.99 12.22 -12.70
CA GLU A 148 -16.86 12.11 -13.86
C GLU A 148 -16.26 12.88 -15.03
N VAL A 149 -16.40 12.31 -16.23
CA VAL A 149 -16.14 12.96 -17.53
C VAL A 149 -17.41 12.88 -18.34
N ARG A 150 -17.89 14.02 -18.81
CA ARG A 150 -19.14 14.10 -19.56
C ARG A 150 -19.03 15.11 -20.68
N HIS A 151 -19.57 14.76 -21.85
CA HIS A 151 -19.82 15.73 -22.90
C HIS A 151 -21.12 16.50 -22.59
N VAL A 152 -21.17 17.81 -22.81
CA VAL A 152 -22.29 18.66 -22.35
C VAL A 152 -23.67 18.31 -22.91
N ARG A 153 -23.70 17.57 -24.03
CA ARG A 153 -24.96 17.08 -24.64
C ARG A 153 -25.38 15.70 -24.12
N ASP A 154 -24.55 15.04 -23.35
CA ASP A 154 -24.79 13.67 -22.89
C ASP A 154 -25.51 13.67 -21.54
N GLU A 155 -26.46 12.76 -21.39
CA GLU A 155 -27.17 12.52 -20.13
C GLU A 155 -26.31 11.72 -19.14
N VAL A 156 -25.46 10.82 -19.64
CA VAL A 156 -24.67 9.89 -18.83
C VAL A 156 -23.22 10.34 -18.78
N ALA A 157 -22.67 10.47 -17.57
CA ALA A 157 -21.24 10.66 -17.36
C ALA A 157 -20.50 9.33 -17.36
N GLN A 158 -19.27 9.33 -17.86
CA GLN A 158 -18.32 8.24 -17.62
C GLN A 158 -17.59 8.51 -16.30
N SER A 159 -17.43 7.49 -15.47
CA SER A 159 -16.78 7.64 -14.18
C SER A 159 -15.42 6.93 -14.13
N GLY A 160 -14.55 7.45 -13.28
CA GLY A 160 -13.32 6.80 -12.87
C GLY A 160 -13.06 7.02 -11.39
N ARG A 161 -11.88 6.63 -10.91
CA ARG A 161 -11.52 6.69 -9.49
C ARG A 161 -10.15 7.33 -9.31
N LEU A 162 -10.05 8.26 -8.36
CA LEU A 162 -8.82 8.92 -7.96
C LEU A 162 -8.47 8.47 -6.55
N VAL A 163 -7.28 7.87 -6.39
CA VAL A 163 -6.81 7.35 -5.11
C VAL A 163 -5.45 7.92 -4.82
N GLY A 164 -5.26 8.55 -3.67
CA GLY A 164 -3.95 9.07 -3.30
C GLY A 164 -3.87 9.39 -1.83
N TRP A 165 -2.65 9.47 -1.34
CA TRP A 165 -2.35 9.90 0.01
C TRP A 165 -1.07 10.72 0.00
N ALA A 166 -0.87 11.50 1.05
CA ALA A 166 0.37 12.23 1.28
C ALA A 166 0.55 12.57 2.76
N GLY A 167 1.80 12.64 3.19
CA GLY A 167 2.17 13.10 4.52
C GLY A 167 2.99 14.40 4.48
N GLY A 168 2.95 15.17 5.56
CA GLY A 168 3.78 16.37 5.71
C GLY A 168 3.69 16.98 7.11
N LYS A 169 4.71 17.74 7.50
CA LYS A 169 4.73 18.45 8.80
C LYS A 169 3.60 19.47 8.95
N GLN A 170 3.09 19.98 7.84
CA GLN A 170 1.94 20.89 7.79
C GLN A 170 0.87 20.33 6.87
N LYS A 171 -0.40 20.53 7.24
CA LYS A 171 -1.57 20.11 6.44
C LYS A 171 -1.49 20.61 4.99
N VAL A 172 -1.06 21.84 4.78
CA VAL A 172 -0.96 22.46 3.44
C VAL A 172 0.06 21.74 2.56
N ASP A 173 1.18 21.29 3.11
CA ASP A 173 2.18 20.53 2.36
C ASP A 173 1.69 19.14 1.98
N ALA A 174 0.97 18.48 2.89
CA ALA A 174 0.36 17.18 2.63
C ALA A 174 -0.68 17.30 1.50
N LEU A 175 -1.60 18.27 1.58
CA LEU A 175 -2.59 18.54 0.53
C LEU A 175 -1.95 18.90 -0.81
N ARG A 176 -0.87 19.68 -0.81
CA ARG A 176 -0.14 20.05 -2.03
C ARG A 176 0.43 18.82 -2.75
N ARG A 177 1.05 17.90 -2.01
CA ARG A 177 1.61 16.65 -2.56
C ARG A 177 0.51 15.72 -3.06
N LEU A 178 -0.61 15.62 -2.32
CA LEU A 178 -1.78 14.87 -2.75
C LEU A 178 -2.31 15.41 -4.08
N ALA A 179 -2.48 16.73 -4.21
CA ALA A 179 -2.95 17.38 -5.43
C ALA A 179 -2.08 17.04 -6.66
N ASP A 180 -0.76 17.04 -6.51
CA ASP A 180 0.18 16.68 -7.59
C ASP A 180 -0.01 15.22 -8.06
N THR A 181 -0.16 14.30 -7.11
CA THR A 181 -0.40 12.88 -7.41
C THR A 181 -1.75 12.68 -8.10
N LEU A 182 -2.82 13.30 -7.59
CA LEU A 182 -4.16 13.14 -8.15
C LEU A 182 -4.27 13.77 -9.55
N ALA A 183 -3.57 14.87 -9.83
CA ALA A 183 -3.55 15.47 -11.17
C ALA A 183 -2.96 14.55 -12.23
N LEU A 184 -1.91 13.79 -11.90
CA LEU A 184 -1.31 12.80 -12.80
C LEU A 184 -2.29 11.67 -13.13
N GLN A 185 -2.98 11.15 -12.11
CA GLN A 185 -3.97 10.09 -12.28
C GLN A 185 -5.18 10.57 -13.07
N ALA A 186 -5.66 11.77 -12.76
CA ALA A 186 -6.77 12.39 -13.47
C ALA A 186 -6.46 12.53 -14.96
N PHE A 187 -5.27 12.99 -15.32
CA PHE A 187 -4.89 13.07 -16.74
C PHE A 187 -4.93 11.71 -17.43
N ASP A 188 -4.29 10.68 -16.83
CA ASP A 188 -4.23 9.35 -17.44
C ASP A 188 -5.61 8.73 -17.68
N GLN A 189 -6.54 8.95 -16.75
CA GLN A 189 -7.88 8.38 -16.83
C GLN A 189 -8.86 9.24 -17.64
N VAL A 190 -8.77 10.57 -17.60
CA VAL A 190 -9.68 11.49 -18.33
C VAL A 190 -9.47 11.42 -19.83
N VAL A 191 -8.22 11.43 -20.32
CA VAL A 191 -7.92 11.56 -21.75
C VAL A 191 -8.55 10.43 -22.59
N PRO A 192 -8.50 9.15 -22.18
CA PRO A 192 -9.21 8.08 -22.88
C PRO A 192 -10.72 8.32 -23.04
N HIS A 193 -11.39 8.90 -22.04
CA HIS A 193 -12.81 9.22 -22.12
C HIS A 193 -13.09 10.32 -23.14
N LEU A 194 -12.28 11.38 -23.14
CA LEU A 194 -12.39 12.48 -24.12
C LEU A 194 -12.16 11.99 -25.56
N VAL A 195 -11.08 11.25 -25.79
CA VAL A 195 -10.67 10.82 -27.14
C VAL A 195 -11.63 9.78 -27.72
N LYS A 196 -12.15 8.86 -26.90
CA LYS A 196 -13.09 7.82 -27.36
C LYS A 196 -14.51 8.34 -27.59
N HIS A 197 -14.83 9.54 -27.12
CA HIS A 197 -16.17 10.12 -27.29
C HIS A 197 -16.49 10.34 -28.78
N PRO A 198 -17.74 10.08 -29.24
CA PRO A 198 -18.12 10.24 -30.65
C PRO A 198 -17.81 11.62 -31.26
N ALA A 199 -17.93 12.70 -30.47
CA ALA A 199 -17.61 14.05 -30.94
C ALA A 199 -16.13 14.27 -31.28
N LEU A 200 -15.21 13.54 -30.63
CA LEU A 200 -13.78 13.57 -30.99
C LEU A 200 -13.48 12.57 -32.11
N GLN A 201 -14.15 11.42 -32.11
CA GLN A 201 -14.00 10.44 -33.19
C GLN A 201 -14.41 11.01 -34.56
N SER A 202 -15.46 11.83 -34.61
CA SER A 202 -15.87 12.51 -35.84
C SER A 202 -14.83 13.52 -36.33
N ILE A 203 -14.04 14.14 -35.44
CA ILE A 203 -12.92 15.02 -35.82
C ILE A 203 -11.80 14.19 -36.44
N PHE A 204 -11.43 13.06 -35.82
CA PHE A 204 -10.37 12.20 -36.35
C PHE A 204 -10.71 11.52 -37.67
N GLN A 205 -12.00 11.29 -37.95
CA GLN A 205 -12.49 10.62 -39.16
C GLN A 205 -13.03 11.62 -40.20
N GLY A 206 -13.14 12.90 -39.83
CA GLY A 206 -13.72 13.95 -40.65
C GLY A 206 -12.73 14.59 -41.62
N ASN A 207 -13.20 15.62 -42.33
CA ASN A 207 -12.40 16.33 -43.33
C ASN A 207 -11.65 17.55 -42.75
N ASP A 208 -11.81 17.87 -41.47
CA ASP A 208 -11.10 18.99 -40.82
C ASP A 208 -9.71 18.55 -40.35
N ILE A 209 -8.77 18.52 -41.31
CA ILE A 209 -7.39 18.09 -41.09
C ILE A 209 -6.70 18.96 -40.04
N LYS A 210 -6.96 20.27 -40.00
CA LYS A 210 -6.32 21.18 -39.03
C LYS A 210 -6.75 20.85 -37.61
N LEU A 211 -8.04 20.61 -37.41
CA LEU A 211 -8.57 20.26 -36.10
C LEU A 211 -8.09 18.86 -35.68
N ALA A 212 -8.05 17.89 -36.61
CA ALA A 212 -7.53 16.56 -36.35
C ALA A 212 -6.03 16.57 -36.00
N ASP A 213 -5.22 17.37 -36.71
CA ASP A 213 -3.79 17.55 -36.42
C ASP A 213 -3.57 18.19 -35.05
N HIS A 214 -4.44 19.13 -34.66
CA HIS A 214 -4.35 19.81 -33.36
C HIS A 214 -4.45 18.82 -32.18
N VAL A 215 -5.36 17.84 -32.26
CA VAL A 215 -5.55 16.79 -31.23
C VAL A 215 -4.83 15.47 -31.52
N ALA A 216 -3.96 15.40 -32.54
CA ALA A 216 -3.27 14.17 -32.92
C ALA A 216 -2.43 13.57 -31.77
N LYS A 217 -1.87 14.43 -30.90
CA LYS A 217 -1.11 14.00 -29.71
C LYS A 217 -2.00 13.26 -28.71
N ALA A 218 -3.24 13.70 -28.50
CA ALA A 218 -4.19 13.01 -27.61
C ALA A 218 -4.56 11.62 -28.15
N LYS A 219 -4.78 11.49 -29.47
CA LYS A 219 -5.01 10.19 -30.12
C LYS A 219 -3.83 9.25 -29.91
N LYS A 220 -2.61 9.73 -30.21
CA LYS A 220 -1.37 8.97 -30.01
C LYS A 220 -1.18 8.54 -28.55
N TYR A 221 -1.50 9.41 -27.59
CA TYR A 221 -1.45 9.08 -26.17
C TYR A 221 -2.33 7.86 -25.85
N VAL A 222 -3.59 7.87 -26.28
CA VAL A 222 -4.56 6.80 -25.99
C VAL A 222 -4.17 5.48 -26.67
N GLU A 223 -3.64 5.54 -27.89
CA GLU A 223 -3.12 4.36 -28.61
C GLU A 223 -1.93 3.73 -27.87
N VAL A 224 -0.92 4.53 -27.50
CA VAL A 224 0.25 4.05 -26.75
C VAL A 224 -0.16 3.52 -25.37
N ARG A 225 -1.06 4.22 -24.69
CA ARG A 225 -1.60 3.80 -23.39
C ARG A 225 -2.30 2.45 -23.50
N GLY A 226 -3.18 2.29 -24.47
CA GLY A 226 -3.89 1.03 -24.72
C GLY A 226 -2.96 -0.13 -25.03
N GLY A 227 -1.94 0.12 -25.86
CA GLY A 227 -0.91 -0.87 -26.18
C GLY A 227 -0.17 -1.37 -24.93
N ARG A 228 0.38 -0.45 -24.14
CA ARG A 228 1.17 -0.78 -22.94
C ARG A 228 0.36 -1.50 -21.85
N LEU A 229 -0.87 -1.05 -21.59
CA LEU A 229 -1.73 -1.73 -20.62
C LEU A 229 -2.13 -3.13 -21.10
N GLY A 230 -2.38 -3.28 -22.40
CA GLY A 230 -2.66 -4.58 -23.01
C GLY A 230 -1.45 -5.54 -22.99
N ASP A 231 -0.24 -5.03 -23.24
CA ASP A 231 1.00 -5.80 -23.13
C ASP A 231 1.22 -6.27 -21.69
N ALA A 232 0.97 -5.39 -20.70
CA ALA A 232 1.11 -5.73 -19.30
C ALA A 232 0.16 -6.86 -18.88
N GLN A 233 -1.10 -6.79 -19.33
CA GLN A 233 -2.09 -7.84 -19.09
C GLN A 233 -1.68 -9.18 -19.71
N ARG A 234 -1.32 -9.19 -21.01
CA ARG A 234 -0.85 -10.40 -21.70
C ARG A 234 0.37 -11.03 -21.01
N THR A 235 1.27 -10.19 -20.51
CA THR A 235 2.47 -10.64 -19.80
C THR A 235 2.12 -11.42 -18.52
N TYR A 236 1.11 -10.98 -17.76
CA TYR A 236 0.61 -11.74 -16.61
C TYR A 236 -0.09 -13.04 -17.02
N GLU A 237 -0.90 -13.03 -18.10
CA GLU A 237 -1.55 -14.23 -18.64
C GLU A 237 -0.53 -15.29 -19.05
N ASP A 238 0.54 -14.89 -19.74
CA ASP A 238 1.66 -15.76 -20.15
C ASP A 238 2.47 -16.27 -18.95
N LEU A 239 2.64 -15.45 -17.92
CA LEU A 239 3.28 -15.87 -16.68
C LEU A 239 2.46 -16.97 -15.98
N GLU A 240 1.14 -16.82 -15.90
CA GLU A 240 0.27 -17.83 -15.29
C GLU A 240 0.31 -19.16 -16.03
N LYS A 241 0.27 -19.10 -17.36
CA LYS A 241 0.38 -20.28 -18.22
C LYS A 241 1.69 -21.02 -17.97
N ARG A 242 2.82 -20.31 -17.95
CA ARG A 242 4.13 -20.89 -17.63
C ARG A 242 4.17 -21.49 -16.23
N ARG A 243 3.64 -20.78 -15.22
CA ARG A 243 3.58 -21.32 -13.85
C ARG A 243 2.85 -22.66 -13.80
N LYS A 244 1.67 -22.76 -14.43
CA LYS A 244 0.90 -24.01 -14.53
C LYS A 244 1.64 -25.11 -15.29
N GLU A 245 2.36 -24.74 -16.36
CA GLU A 245 3.14 -25.67 -17.16
C GLU A 245 4.32 -26.27 -16.39
N PHE A 246 4.94 -25.53 -15.47
CA PHE A 246 6.12 -25.98 -14.70
C PHE A 246 5.79 -26.51 -13.30
N ASP A 247 4.54 -26.46 -12.85
CA ASP A 247 4.12 -27.04 -11.57
C ASP A 247 4.23 -28.57 -11.60
N ARG A 248 4.98 -29.13 -10.67
CA ARG A 248 5.24 -30.58 -10.52
C ARG A 248 4.93 -31.08 -9.12
N GLY A 249 4.33 -30.24 -8.26
CA GLY A 249 4.03 -30.61 -6.88
C GLY A 249 3.01 -31.75 -6.79
N PRO A 250 3.10 -32.62 -5.77
CA PRO A 250 2.08 -33.66 -5.55
C PRO A 250 0.72 -33.08 -5.15
N ALA A 251 0.68 -31.91 -4.50
CA ALA A 251 -0.55 -31.27 -4.07
C ALA A 251 -1.02 -30.22 -5.09
N LYS A 252 -2.35 -30.11 -5.24
CA LYS A 252 -2.96 -29.06 -6.06
C LYS A 252 -2.96 -27.73 -5.31
N VAL A 253 -2.14 -26.78 -5.75
CA VAL A 253 -2.14 -25.42 -5.18
C VAL A 253 -3.39 -24.65 -5.62
N THR A 254 -4.09 -24.05 -4.64
CA THR A 254 -5.19 -23.10 -4.85
C THR A 254 -4.71 -21.69 -4.50
N TYR A 255 -4.70 -20.79 -5.46
CA TYR A 255 -4.30 -19.39 -5.27
C TYR A 255 -5.53 -18.53 -4.93
N HIS A 256 -5.38 -17.68 -3.91
CA HIS A 256 -6.42 -16.79 -3.39
C HIS A 256 -6.19 -15.32 -3.74
N SER A 257 -5.06 -15.02 -4.37
CA SER A 257 -4.67 -13.70 -4.87
C SER A 257 -4.77 -13.62 -6.38
N VAL A 258 -4.94 -12.41 -6.91
CA VAL A 258 -4.86 -12.13 -8.34
C VAL A 258 -3.40 -12.01 -8.78
N LEU A 259 -3.10 -12.31 -10.05
CA LEU A 259 -1.76 -12.07 -10.60
C LEU A 259 -1.39 -10.59 -10.51
N GLY A 260 -0.13 -10.31 -10.19
CA GLY A 260 0.33 -8.95 -9.95
C GLY A 260 0.03 -8.43 -8.54
N ALA A 261 -0.62 -9.20 -7.66
CA ALA A 261 -0.77 -8.82 -6.27
C ALA A 261 0.58 -8.77 -5.52
N ASP A 262 0.58 -8.02 -4.42
CA ASP A 262 1.65 -7.95 -3.43
C ASP A 262 1.01 -8.20 -2.06
N ASP A 263 0.49 -9.41 -1.91
CA ASP A 263 -0.20 -9.85 -0.70
C ASP A 263 0.80 -10.48 0.27
N ALA A 264 0.74 -10.08 1.54
CA ALA A 264 1.53 -10.68 2.61
C ALA A 264 0.62 -11.39 3.62
N LEU A 265 1.03 -12.58 4.04
CA LEU A 265 0.32 -13.46 4.95
C LEU A 265 0.64 -13.09 6.40
N GLY A 266 -0.37 -12.67 7.16
CA GLY A 266 -0.24 -12.22 8.54
C GLY A 266 -0.58 -13.25 9.62
N GLY A 267 -1.09 -14.41 9.23
CA GLY A 267 -1.53 -15.47 10.14
C GLY A 267 -2.78 -16.19 9.69
N SER A 268 -3.23 -17.16 10.49
CA SER A 268 -4.53 -17.81 10.32
C SER A 268 -5.18 -18.09 11.67
N ALA A 269 -6.50 -17.98 11.68
CA ALA A 269 -7.35 -18.29 12.82
C ALA A 269 -8.76 -18.66 12.33
N ALA A 270 -9.73 -18.80 13.24
CA ALA A 270 -11.11 -19.15 12.89
C ALA A 270 -11.76 -18.28 11.78
N PRO A 271 -11.51 -16.96 11.67
CA PRO A 271 -12.04 -16.14 10.57
C PRO A 271 -11.47 -16.50 9.18
N GLY A 272 -10.32 -17.18 9.11
CA GLY A 272 -9.64 -17.54 7.87
C GLY A 272 -8.14 -17.27 7.92
N PHE A 273 -7.58 -16.75 6.83
CA PHE A 273 -6.19 -16.28 6.76
C PHE A 273 -6.16 -14.76 6.68
N LEU A 274 -5.29 -14.15 7.48
CA LEU A 274 -5.11 -12.72 7.56
C LEU A 274 -4.17 -12.29 6.45
N VAL A 275 -4.57 -11.30 5.67
CA VAL A 275 -3.78 -10.80 4.55
C VAL A 275 -3.63 -9.29 4.66
N LYS A 276 -2.38 -8.83 4.50
CA LYS A 276 -2.07 -7.46 4.14
C LYS A 276 -2.05 -7.37 2.61
N THR A 277 -2.74 -6.39 2.04
CA THR A 277 -2.79 -6.17 0.59
C THR A 277 -2.30 -4.76 0.25
N ALA A 278 -1.65 -4.63 -0.90
CA ALA A 278 -1.28 -3.36 -1.50
C ALA A 278 -1.70 -3.36 -2.97
N ASP A 279 -3.00 -3.22 -3.23
CA ASP A 279 -3.53 -3.29 -4.59
C ASP A 279 -2.88 -2.22 -5.47
N ILE A 280 -2.37 -2.63 -6.63
CA ILE A 280 -1.79 -1.72 -7.61
C ILE A 280 -2.71 -1.57 -8.83
N THR A 281 -2.82 -0.34 -9.32
CA THR A 281 -3.48 -0.05 -10.60
C THR A 281 -2.42 0.35 -11.62
N PRO A 282 -2.24 -0.40 -12.72
CA PRO A 282 -1.31 -0.01 -13.78
C PRO A 282 -1.77 1.30 -14.43
N PHE A 283 -0.83 2.20 -14.68
CA PHE A 283 -1.08 3.44 -15.42
C PHE A 283 0.10 3.78 -16.34
N VAL A 284 -0.13 4.65 -17.31
CA VAL A 284 0.96 5.15 -18.17
C VAL A 284 1.33 6.54 -17.75
N ALA A 285 2.58 6.71 -17.31
CA ALA A 285 3.08 7.98 -16.83
C ALA A 285 3.03 9.03 -17.96
N PRO A 286 2.24 10.11 -17.84
CA PRO A 286 1.94 10.99 -18.98
C PRO A 286 3.14 11.67 -19.63
N ARG A 287 4.24 11.84 -18.89
CA ARG A 287 5.46 12.51 -19.39
C ARG A 287 6.44 11.55 -20.05
N THR A 288 6.65 10.39 -19.44
CA THR A 288 7.65 9.41 -19.91
C THR A 288 7.04 8.38 -20.86
N MET A 289 5.71 8.28 -20.89
CA MET A 289 4.95 7.23 -21.57
C MET A 289 5.32 5.81 -21.10
N ASN A 290 5.99 5.67 -19.95
CA ASN A 290 6.33 4.37 -19.39
C ASN A 290 5.18 3.78 -18.59
N LEU A 291 5.11 2.45 -18.55
CA LEU A 291 4.23 1.74 -17.64
C LEU A 291 4.70 2.00 -16.20
N SER A 292 3.78 2.32 -15.32
CA SER A 292 3.99 2.52 -13.89
C SER A 292 2.72 2.08 -13.16
N TRP A 293 2.65 2.25 -11.84
CA TRP A 293 1.49 1.84 -11.07
C TRP A 293 1.16 2.84 -9.97
N ILE A 294 -0.12 2.83 -9.58
CA ILE A 294 -0.64 3.53 -8.42
C ILE A 294 -0.90 2.48 -7.36
N THR A 295 -0.26 2.61 -6.21
CA THR A 295 -0.62 1.79 -5.04
C THR A 295 -1.85 2.40 -4.37
N GLY A 296 -2.89 1.60 -4.18
CA GLY A 296 -4.07 1.98 -3.39
C GLY A 296 -3.73 2.14 -1.91
N LEU A 297 -4.77 2.36 -1.11
CA LEU A 297 -4.63 2.19 0.34
C LEU A 297 -4.38 0.70 0.63
N GLU A 298 -3.36 0.43 1.44
CA GLU A 298 -3.09 -0.91 1.94
C GLU A 298 -4.24 -1.35 2.83
N THR A 299 -4.64 -2.61 2.69
CA THR A 299 -5.71 -3.17 3.50
C THR A 299 -5.21 -4.31 4.37
N LEU A 300 -5.90 -4.50 5.49
CA LEU A 300 -5.77 -5.66 6.34
C LEU A 300 -7.13 -6.36 6.35
N GLU A 301 -7.17 -7.62 5.93
CA GLU A 301 -8.43 -8.35 5.82
C GLU A 301 -8.29 -9.82 6.18
N TRP A 302 -9.34 -10.37 6.79
CA TRP A 302 -9.53 -11.81 6.87
C TRP A 302 -10.13 -12.30 5.56
N ARG A 303 -9.54 -13.34 4.97
CA ARG A 303 -10.03 -14.01 3.77
C ARG A 303 -10.30 -15.48 4.04
N LYS A 304 -11.28 -16.04 3.35
CA LYS A 304 -11.53 -17.49 3.32
C LYS A 304 -11.28 -18.06 1.92
N PRO A 305 -10.94 -19.36 1.80
CA PRO A 305 -10.79 -20.03 0.51
C PRO A 305 -12.02 -19.92 -0.42
N GLY A 306 -13.21 -19.70 0.13
CA GLY A 306 -14.45 -19.49 -0.63
C GLY A 306 -14.62 -18.09 -1.22
N GLY A 307 -13.64 -17.19 -1.03
CA GLY A 307 -13.67 -15.81 -1.54
C GLY A 307 -14.35 -14.79 -0.62
N GLU A 308 -14.91 -15.22 0.51
CA GLU A 308 -15.43 -14.31 1.55
C GLU A 308 -14.27 -13.48 2.13
N ARG A 309 -14.51 -12.17 2.31
CA ARG A 309 -13.53 -11.22 2.84
C ARG A 309 -14.16 -10.36 3.93
N LYS A 310 -13.38 -10.05 4.97
CA LYS A 310 -13.72 -9.09 6.02
C LYS A 310 -12.58 -8.09 6.16
N LEU A 311 -12.81 -6.88 5.67
CA LEU A 311 -11.92 -5.74 5.88
C LEU A 311 -11.85 -5.41 7.38
N LEU A 312 -10.65 -5.31 7.91
CA LEU A 312 -10.39 -4.87 9.29
C LEU A 312 -9.86 -3.44 9.33
N TRP A 313 -9.01 -3.08 8.39
CA TRP A 313 -8.35 -1.78 8.35
C TRP A 313 -7.93 -1.43 6.94
N SER A 314 -7.91 -0.13 6.65
CA SER A 314 -7.38 0.43 5.40
C SER A 314 -6.62 1.70 5.70
N GLY A 315 -5.48 1.87 5.05
CA GLY A 315 -4.65 3.04 5.22
C GLY A 315 -3.40 2.98 4.37
N TYR A 316 -2.31 3.51 4.88
CA TYR A 316 -1.06 3.60 4.15
C TYR A 316 0.11 3.41 5.12
N HIS A 317 1.21 2.84 4.63
CA HIS A 317 2.44 2.55 5.34
C HIS A 317 2.36 1.37 6.32
N LEU A 318 1.62 0.31 6.04
CA LEU A 318 1.71 -0.91 6.84
C LEU A 318 3.11 -1.53 6.64
N PHE A 319 4.01 -1.35 7.60
CA PHE A 319 5.43 -1.62 7.44
C PHE A 319 5.81 -3.06 7.77
N SER A 320 5.32 -3.56 8.90
CA SER A 320 5.62 -4.93 9.34
C SER A 320 4.67 -5.94 8.71
N TYR A 321 5.04 -7.22 8.80
CA TYR A 321 4.01 -8.26 8.78
C TYR A 321 3.03 -8.00 9.94
N PRO A 322 1.71 -8.05 9.70
CA PRO A 322 0.73 -7.96 10.77
C PRO A 322 0.70 -9.29 11.52
N ALA A 323 0.34 -9.24 12.82
CA ALA A 323 0.19 -10.42 13.65
C ALA A 323 -1.18 -10.44 14.31
N ALA A 324 -1.87 -11.57 14.20
CA ALA A 324 -3.13 -11.82 14.90
C ALA A 324 -2.90 -12.59 16.19
N ALA A 325 -3.77 -12.37 17.17
CA ALA A 325 -3.94 -13.32 18.26
C ALA A 325 -4.33 -14.70 17.69
N PRO A 326 -3.88 -15.83 18.30
CA PRO A 326 -4.19 -17.18 17.80
C PRO A 326 -5.68 -17.50 17.68
N ASP A 327 -6.54 -16.82 18.44
CA ASP A 327 -8.00 -16.94 18.39
C ASP A 327 -8.65 -16.11 17.25
N GLY A 328 -7.85 -15.35 16.50
CA GLY A 328 -8.31 -14.43 15.45
C GLY A 328 -8.89 -13.13 16.00
N GLY A 329 -8.63 -12.82 17.28
CA GLY A 329 -9.09 -11.62 17.97
C GLY A 329 -8.40 -10.34 17.49
N ARG A 330 -7.55 -9.77 18.34
CA ARG A 330 -6.82 -8.53 18.03
C ARG A 330 -5.74 -8.77 17.00
N VAL A 331 -5.54 -7.79 16.12
CA VAL A 331 -4.44 -7.76 15.15
C VAL A 331 -3.54 -6.56 15.43
N VAL A 332 -2.23 -6.74 15.34
CA VAL A 332 -1.22 -5.71 15.59
C VAL A 332 -0.29 -5.59 14.39
N PHE A 333 0.11 -4.37 14.07
CA PHE A 333 1.13 -4.10 13.05
C PHE A 333 1.88 -2.79 13.34
N ALA A 334 3.06 -2.65 12.75
CA ALA A 334 3.80 -1.39 12.74
C ALA A 334 3.44 -0.57 11.49
N GLU A 335 3.11 0.70 11.68
CA GLU A 335 2.99 1.68 10.58
C GLU A 335 4.28 2.48 10.43
N ASP A 336 4.69 2.72 9.17
CA ASP A 336 5.76 3.64 8.80
C ASP A 336 5.24 5.05 8.50
N LEU A 337 4.56 5.63 9.49
CA LEU A 337 4.14 7.02 9.42
C LEU A 337 5.39 7.88 9.58
N PHE A 338 5.56 8.87 8.70
CA PHE A 338 6.67 9.84 8.71
C PHE A 338 8.10 9.26 8.63
N GLY A 339 8.22 7.99 8.23
CA GLY A 339 9.50 7.30 7.98
C GLY A 339 10.03 6.60 9.23
N TRP A 340 10.60 5.40 9.03
CA TRP A 340 11.25 4.56 10.04
C TRP A 340 10.38 3.66 10.95
N ALA A 341 9.12 3.35 10.60
CA ALA A 341 8.26 2.36 11.31
C ALA A 341 8.02 2.67 12.80
N LYS A 342 7.47 3.85 13.02
CA LYS A 342 7.46 4.59 14.29
C LYS A 342 6.17 4.46 15.09
N THR A 343 5.21 3.68 14.59
CA THR A 343 3.89 3.57 15.18
C THR A 343 3.48 2.13 15.31
N LEU A 344 2.98 1.74 16.49
CA LEU A 344 2.37 0.44 16.75
C LEU A 344 0.87 0.60 16.79
N THR A 345 0.16 -0.14 15.96
CA THR A 345 -1.30 -0.06 15.82
C THR A 345 -1.94 -1.39 16.12
N VAL A 346 -3.08 -1.32 16.81
CA VAL A 346 -3.91 -2.48 17.12
C VAL A 346 -5.30 -2.27 16.52
N VAL A 347 -5.83 -3.35 15.96
CA VAL A 347 -7.16 -3.44 15.39
C VAL A 347 -7.96 -4.45 16.19
N GLU A 348 -9.10 -4.00 16.70
CA GLU A 348 -10.06 -4.83 17.41
C GLU A 348 -10.84 -5.74 16.43
N PRO A 349 -11.46 -6.83 16.89
CA PRO A 349 -12.20 -7.75 16.02
C PRO A 349 -13.36 -7.10 15.23
N ASP A 350 -13.88 -5.97 15.71
CA ASP A 350 -14.94 -5.19 15.04
C ASP A 350 -14.39 -4.22 13.96
N GLY A 351 -13.07 -4.18 13.75
CA GLY A 351 -12.40 -3.30 12.80
C GLY A 351 -12.02 -1.93 13.36
N LYS A 352 -12.33 -1.63 14.63
CA LYS A 352 -11.85 -0.38 15.26
C LYS A 352 -10.35 -0.46 15.47
N ALA A 353 -9.63 0.49 14.90
CA ALA A 353 -8.19 0.60 15.04
C ALA A 353 -7.81 1.79 15.93
N ARG A 354 -6.71 1.65 16.65
CA ARG A 354 -6.07 2.74 17.39
C ARG A 354 -4.56 2.56 17.40
N ARG A 355 -3.86 3.68 17.30
CA ARG A 355 -2.41 3.75 17.45
C ARG A 355 -2.08 3.62 18.93
N LEU A 356 -1.50 2.48 19.29
CA LEU A 356 -1.16 2.10 20.66
C LEU A 356 0.06 2.88 21.15
N ARG A 357 1.04 3.09 20.28
CA ARG A 357 2.24 3.89 20.51
C ARG A 357 2.65 4.62 19.25
N ILE A 358 3.15 5.83 19.41
CA ILE A 358 3.76 6.64 18.37
C ILE A 358 5.05 7.20 18.98
N ASP A 359 6.19 6.82 18.43
CA ASP A 359 7.51 7.20 18.93
C ASP A 359 8.40 7.62 17.77
N GLU A 360 8.84 8.87 17.78
CA GLU A 360 9.57 9.46 16.66
C GLU A 360 11.01 8.99 16.53
N ASP A 361 11.59 8.45 17.59
CA ASP A 361 13.01 8.09 17.64
C ASP A 361 13.21 6.57 17.57
N HIS A 362 12.15 5.83 17.85
CA HIS A 362 12.16 4.38 17.90
C HIS A 362 11.58 3.72 16.64
N ARG A 363 11.99 2.47 16.39
CA ARG A 363 11.50 1.67 15.28
C ARG A 363 10.96 0.34 15.79
N PHE A 364 9.66 0.13 15.57
CA PHE A 364 8.95 -1.09 15.93
C PHE A 364 8.96 -2.08 14.78
N SER A 365 9.19 -3.36 15.08
CA SER A 365 9.18 -4.43 14.07
C SER A 365 8.84 -5.80 14.66
N SER A 366 8.36 -6.68 13.79
CA SER A 366 8.03 -8.09 14.10
C SER A 366 7.10 -8.24 15.31
N PRO A 367 5.93 -7.59 15.35
CA PRO A 367 5.00 -7.81 16.46
C PRO A 367 4.46 -9.25 16.44
N GLU A 368 4.27 -9.86 17.61
CA GLU A 368 3.51 -11.09 17.81
C GLU A 368 2.54 -10.90 18.98
N VAL A 369 1.31 -11.38 18.82
CA VAL A 369 0.25 -11.22 19.82
C VAL A 369 0.19 -12.45 20.70
N ALA A 370 0.21 -12.24 22.03
CA ALA A 370 0.10 -13.32 23.00
C ALA A 370 -1.23 -14.07 22.85
N PRO A 371 -1.29 -15.38 23.16
CA PRO A 371 -2.54 -16.10 23.35
C PRO A 371 -3.49 -15.32 24.27
N GLY A 372 -4.75 -15.15 23.85
CA GLY A 372 -5.76 -14.35 24.56
C GLY A 372 -5.70 -12.84 24.32
N GLY A 373 -4.78 -12.34 23.48
CA GLY A 373 -4.87 -10.98 22.90
C GLY A 373 -4.65 -9.81 23.86
N LYS A 374 -4.00 -10.03 25.01
CA LYS A 374 -3.77 -8.97 26.02
C LYS A 374 -2.43 -8.24 25.88
N ALA A 375 -1.44 -8.87 25.28
CA ALA A 375 -0.10 -8.33 25.13
C ALA A 375 0.46 -8.61 23.74
N THR A 376 1.45 -7.83 23.32
CA THR A 376 2.24 -8.10 22.13
C THR A 376 3.72 -7.97 22.44
N ALA A 377 4.51 -8.90 21.94
CA ALA A 377 5.97 -8.86 21.93
C ALA A 377 6.44 -8.31 20.58
N LEU A 378 7.51 -7.53 20.57
CA LEU A 378 8.08 -6.93 19.36
C LEU A 378 9.54 -6.55 19.58
N TYR A 379 10.24 -6.22 18.50
CA TYR A 379 11.52 -5.54 18.58
C TYR A 379 11.35 -4.03 18.53
N ASP A 380 12.00 -3.35 19.48
CA ASP A 380 12.09 -1.89 19.55
C ASP A 380 13.54 -1.44 19.35
N ARG A 381 13.81 -0.67 18.29
CA ARG A 381 15.15 -0.15 18.00
C ARG A 381 15.22 1.35 18.29
N PRO A 382 16.07 1.79 19.22
CA PRO A 382 16.19 3.21 19.60
C PRO A 382 16.97 4.06 18.58
N CYS A 383 17.62 3.44 17.59
CA CYS A 383 18.35 4.16 16.54
C CYS A 383 18.56 3.30 15.29
N ARG A 384 19.07 3.92 14.21
CA ARG A 384 19.24 3.29 12.89
C ARG A 384 19.94 1.95 12.89
N ASP A 385 21.07 1.93 13.56
CA ASP A 385 22.02 0.84 13.54
C ASP A 385 22.10 0.14 14.91
N CYS A 386 21.19 0.48 15.83
CA CYS A 386 21.10 -0.11 17.15
C CYS A 386 20.49 -1.52 17.08
N PRO A 387 20.97 -2.48 17.90
CA PRO A 387 20.28 -3.74 18.08
C PRO A 387 18.91 -3.49 18.74
N GLY A 388 17.92 -4.31 18.41
CA GLY A 388 16.57 -4.16 18.94
C GLY A 388 16.45 -4.69 20.37
N ASN A 389 15.80 -3.92 21.24
CA ASN A 389 15.30 -4.39 22.52
C ASN A 389 14.15 -5.38 22.29
N LEU A 390 14.07 -6.40 23.13
CA LEU A 390 12.87 -7.24 23.21
C LEU A 390 11.86 -6.52 24.10
N LEU A 391 10.77 -6.06 23.51
CA LEU A 391 9.73 -5.27 24.18
C LEU A 391 8.43 -6.06 24.22
N VAL A 392 7.75 -6.03 25.36
CA VAL A 392 6.37 -6.50 25.51
C VAL A 392 5.52 -5.34 26.00
N VAL A 393 4.42 -5.07 25.31
CA VAL A 393 3.44 -4.04 25.68
C VAL A 393 2.04 -4.61 25.87
N SER A 394 1.29 -3.99 26.78
CA SER A 394 -0.14 -4.20 26.95
C SER A 394 -0.89 -3.68 25.73
N LEU A 395 -1.80 -4.50 25.19
CA LEU A 395 -2.66 -4.09 24.08
C LEU A 395 -3.82 -3.21 24.52
N ASP A 396 -4.14 -3.17 25.81
CA ASP A 396 -5.24 -2.37 26.34
C ASP A 396 -4.86 -0.88 26.45
N ASP A 397 -3.63 -0.58 26.88
CA ASP A 397 -3.20 0.79 27.21
C ASP A 397 -1.78 1.15 26.73
N GLY A 398 -1.07 0.24 26.07
CA GLY A 398 0.25 0.51 25.50
C GLY A 398 1.37 0.59 26.51
N LYS A 399 1.14 0.22 27.78
CA LYS A 399 2.19 0.21 28.81
C LYS A 399 3.20 -0.90 28.56
N THR A 400 4.47 -0.61 28.84
CA THR A 400 5.54 -1.63 28.85
C THR A 400 5.27 -2.61 29.98
N LEU A 401 5.19 -3.90 29.64
CA LEU A 401 5.07 -5.01 30.59
C LEU A 401 6.43 -5.66 30.86
N TYR A 402 7.29 -5.68 29.84
CA TYR A 402 8.65 -6.19 29.93
C TYR A 402 9.50 -5.55 28.84
N GLU A 403 10.75 -5.26 29.16
CA GLU A 403 11.73 -4.78 28.19
C GLU A 403 13.09 -5.35 28.55
N ARG A 404 13.83 -5.80 27.55
CA ARG A 404 15.20 -6.25 27.72
C ARG A 404 16.09 -5.75 26.60
N ALA A 405 17.12 -5.01 26.97
CA ALA A 405 18.19 -4.64 26.06
C ALA A 405 19.07 -5.87 25.74
N PRO A 406 19.66 -5.94 24.54
CA PRO A 406 20.49 -7.07 24.14
C PRO A 406 21.91 -7.06 24.73
N GLU A 407 22.29 -6.00 25.48
CA GLU A 407 23.57 -5.89 26.21
C GLU A 407 24.81 -6.13 25.33
N GLY A 408 24.90 -5.39 24.21
CA GLY A 408 25.97 -5.54 23.21
C GLY A 408 25.82 -6.75 22.28
N GLY A 409 24.84 -7.62 22.55
CA GLY A 409 24.46 -8.76 21.72
C GLY A 409 23.29 -8.48 20.79
N PHE A 410 22.51 -9.53 20.49
CA PHE A 410 21.26 -9.43 19.74
C PHE A 410 20.29 -10.56 20.08
N PHE A 411 19.01 -10.35 19.77
CA PHE A 411 17.98 -11.40 19.79
C PHE A 411 17.76 -11.96 18.39
N SER A 412 17.48 -13.25 18.28
CA SER A 412 17.31 -13.94 16.98
C SER A 412 15.97 -14.67 16.84
N GLY A 413 15.04 -14.45 17.76
CA GLY A 413 13.71 -15.04 17.76
C GLY A 413 13.07 -15.00 19.14
N PHE A 414 11.75 -14.93 19.16
CA PHE A 414 10.93 -15.10 20.35
C PHE A 414 9.62 -15.80 19.95
N ALA A 415 8.94 -16.41 20.92
CA ALA A 415 7.65 -17.04 20.72
C ALA A 415 6.87 -17.09 22.03
N TRP A 416 5.57 -16.84 21.99
CA TRP A 416 4.68 -16.99 23.14
C TRP A 416 4.43 -18.46 23.45
N LEU A 417 4.73 -18.90 24.67
CA LEU A 417 4.39 -20.24 25.15
C LEU A 417 2.93 -20.30 25.64
N ASP A 418 2.47 -19.20 26.24
CA ASP A 418 1.12 -19.01 26.76
C ASP A 418 0.88 -17.49 26.98
N PRO A 419 -0.28 -17.05 27.54
CA PRO A 419 -0.55 -15.62 27.71
C PRO A 419 0.46 -14.83 28.55
N ASN A 420 1.28 -15.49 29.39
CA ASN A 420 2.17 -14.83 30.34
C ASN A 420 3.65 -15.24 30.19
N ARG A 421 3.98 -16.26 29.39
CA ARG A 421 5.36 -16.72 29.21
C ARG A 421 5.83 -16.54 27.77
N LEU A 422 6.97 -15.86 27.62
CA LEU A 422 7.62 -15.59 26.35
C LEU A 422 8.99 -16.30 26.31
N ALA A 423 9.17 -17.20 25.35
CA ALA A 423 10.48 -17.78 25.06
C ALA A 423 11.26 -16.86 24.11
N PHE A 424 12.58 -16.75 24.27
CA PHE A 424 13.42 -15.97 23.36
C PHE A 424 14.86 -16.47 23.30
N LEU A 425 15.50 -16.25 22.15
CA LEU A 425 16.90 -16.56 21.88
C LEU A 425 17.74 -15.29 21.98
N HIS A 426 18.80 -15.33 22.79
CA HIS A 426 19.74 -14.22 22.95
C HIS A 426 21.16 -14.69 22.67
N MET A 427 21.87 -13.93 21.83
CA MET A 427 23.29 -14.07 21.58
C MET A 427 24.00 -12.91 22.28
N PRO A 428 24.91 -13.18 23.23
CA PRO A 428 25.65 -12.12 23.92
C PRO A 428 26.64 -11.42 22.97
N GLY A 429 26.97 -10.16 23.28
CA GLY A 429 28.01 -9.41 22.58
C GLY A 429 29.42 -9.80 23.00
N LEU A 430 30.41 -9.41 22.21
CA LEU A 430 31.82 -9.43 22.65
C LEU A 430 32.00 -8.37 23.74
N GLN A 431 32.57 -8.74 24.89
CA GLN A 431 32.94 -7.76 25.91
C GLN A 431 34.15 -6.95 25.45
N GLU A 432 33.98 -5.63 25.29
CA GLU A 432 35.05 -4.70 24.86
C GLU A 432 36.27 -4.68 25.80
N ASN A 433 36.12 -5.14 27.05
CA ASN A 433 37.17 -5.14 28.09
C ASN A 433 37.60 -6.55 28.56
N ALA A 434 37.38 -7.59 27.75
CA ALA A 434 37.89 -8.92 28.09
C ALA A 434 39.44 -8.86 28.17
N PRO A 435 40.07 -9.33 29.27
CA PRO A 435 41.52 -9.32 29.38
C PRO A 435 42.13 -10.09 28.21
N ALA A 436 43.19 -9.54 27.61
CA ALA A 436 43.93 -10.23 26.57
C ALA A 436 44.33 -11.62 27.11
N PRO A 437 44.14 -12.69 26.31
CA PRO A 437 44.55 -14.03 26.71
C PRO A 437 46.04 -13.99 27.12
N SER A 438 46.38 -14.62 28.25
CA SER A 438 47.77 -14.65 28.73
C SER A 438 48.69 -15.23 27.66
N GLU A 439 49.95 -14.78 27.59
CA GLU A 439 50.93 -15.29 26.61
C GLU A 439 51.16 -16.82 26.70
N GLU A 440 50.76 -17.44 27.81
CA GLU A 440 50.77 -18.90 28.02
C GLU A 440 49.56 -19.63 27.40
N ALA A 441 48.51 -18.91 26.98
CA ALA A 441 47.35 -19.46 26.29
C ALA A 441 47.61 -19.57 24.78
N SER A 442 48.63 -20.33 24.38
CA SER A 442 48.82 -20.69 22.97
C SER A 442 47.86 -21.84 22.59
N GLY A 443 46.82 -21.54 21.79
CA GLY A 443 45.86 -22.51 21.25
C GLY A 443 44.41 -22.00 21.25
N GLU A 444 43.46 -22.84 20.81
CA GLU A 444 41.99 -22.59 20.83
C GLU A 444 41.42 -22.10 22.19
N ALA A 445 42.20 -22.21 23.27
CA ALA A 445 41.85 -21.79 24.62
C ALA A 445 41.82 -20.25 24.86
N ALA A 446 42.21 -19.43 23.86
CA ALA A 446 42.30 -17.98 23.99
C ALA A 446 40.98 -17.21 23.80
N PHE A 447 39.97 -17.81 23.16
CA PHE A 447 38.63 -17.21 22.96
C PHE A 447 37.56 -18.19 23.44
N LYS A 448 36.84 -17.85 24.52
CA LYS A 448 35.60 -18.58 24.83
C LYS A 448 34.58 -18.29 23.72
N PRO A 449 34.08 -19.30 23.00
CA PRO A 449 33.08 -19.07 21.98
C PRO A 449 31.83 -18.47 22.63
N LEU A 450 31.20 -17.53 21.93
CA LEU A 450 29.92 -16.99 22.37
C LEU A 450 28.82 -18.00 22.05
N HIS A 451 27.95 -18.24 23.02
CA HIS A 451 26.84 -19.18 22.91
C HIS A 451 25.53 -18.41 22.85
N GLN A 452 24.68 -18.77 21.89
CA GLN A 452 23.28 -18.39 21.95
C GLN A 452 22.61 -19.14 23.12
N THR A 453 21.64 -18.52 23.77
CA THR A 453 20.92 -19.12 24.89
C THR A 453 19.42 -18.93 24.72
N LEU A 454 18.67 -20.00 24.97
CA LEU A 454 17.20 -20.00 25.05
C LEU A 454 16.77 -19.66 26.47
N TYR A 455 15.94 -18.63 26.60
CA TYR A 455 15.37 -18.14 27.84
C TYR A 455 13.84 -18.20 27.80
N VAL A 456 13.23 -18.14 29.00
CA VAL A 456 11.82 -17.82 29.18
C VAL A 456 11.68 -16.66 30.14
N ALA A 457 10.94 -15.63 29.74
CA ALA A 457 10.43 -14.59 30.63
C ALA A 457 9.01 -14.95 31.10
N ASP A 458 8.82 -15.03 32.41
CA ASP A 458 7.53 -15.14 33.07
C ASP A 458 7.03 -13.75 33.46
N LEU A 459 6.06 -13.25 32.70
CA LEU A 459 5.42 -11.94 32.87
C LEU A 459 4.31 -11.97 33.93
N GLY A 460 3.92 -13.15 34.42
CA GLY A 460 3.00 -13.30 35.55
C GLY A 460 3.66 -13.04 36.90
N ALA A 461 4.99 -13.15 36.97
CA ALA A 461 5.77 -12.77 38.14
C ALA A 461 5.93 -11.24 38.24
N SER A 462 6.09 -10.73 39.46
CA SER A 462 6.35 -9.30 39.71
C SER A 462 7.58 -9.13 40.62
N PRO A 463 8.72 -8.63 40.08
CA PRO A 463 8.97 -8.31 38.67
C PRO A 463 9.00 -9.56 37.78
N PRO A 464 8.89 -9.42 36.44
CA PRO A 464 9.02 -10.55 35.52
C PRO A 464 10.30 -11.35 35.77
N ALA A 465 10.16 -12.67 35.84
CA ALA A 465 11.27 -13.57 36.15
C ALA A 465 11.84 -14.18 34.86
N VAL A 466 13.16 -14.20 34.69
CA VAL A 466 13.80 -14.78 33.51
C VAL A 466 14.59 -16.03 33.87
N THR A 467 14.28 -17.14 33.20
CA THR A 467 14.93 -18.44 33.42
C THR A 467 15.67 -18.86 32.15
N ARG A 468 16.91 -19.33 32.32
CA ARG A 468 17.69 -19.98 31.26
C ARG A 468 17.23 -21.42 31.08
N LEU A 469 16.83 -21.80 29.87
CA LEU A 469 16.40 -23.16 29.54
C LEU A 469 17.51 -24.01 28.93
N TYR A 470 18.21 -23.46 27.93
CA TYR A 470 19.16 -24.22 27.13
C TYR A 470 20.26 -23.33 26.59
N GLU A 471 21.50 -23.80 26.68
CA GLU A 471 22.67 -23.16 26.08
C GLU A 471 22.97 -23.86 24.76
N VAL A 472 22.97 -23.09 23.67
CA VAL A 472 23.13 -23.61 22.31
C VAL A 472 24.61 -23.91 22.05
N ASP A 473 24.86 -24.97 21.29
CA ASP A 473 26.22 -25.29 20.84
C ASP A 473 26.82 -24.09 20.07
N PRO A 474 28.10 -23.72 20.28
CA PRO A 474 28.77 -22.65 19.56
C PRO A 474 28.68 -22.69 18.04
N HIS A 475 28.54 -23.87 17.46
CA HIS A 475 28.49 -24.08 16.01
C HIS A 475 27.07 -23.96 15.45
N ASP A 476 26.06 -23.94 16.32
CA ASP A 476 24.67 -23.81 15.94
C ASP A 476 24.20 -22.37 16.03
N ARG A 477 23.29 -22.00 15.13
CA ARG A 477 22.58 -20.72 15.18
C ARG A 477 21.11 -21.00 14.98
N PHE A 478 20.31 -20.74 16.01
CA PHE A 478 18.87 -20.93 15.97
C PHE A 478 18.18 -19.61 15.62
N SER A 479 17.19 -19.69 14.74
CA SER A 479 16.30 -18.58 14.35
C SER A 479 14.85 -19.06 14.19
N ALA A 480 13.95 -18.11 13.93
CA ALA A 480 12.51 -18.35 13.72
C ALA A 480 11.90 -19.30 14.76
N LEU A 481 12.05 -18.92 16.02
CA LEU A 481 11.47 -19.63 17.14
C LEU A 481 9.95 -19.61 17.01
N GLU A 482 9.31 -20.77 17.10
CA GLU A 482 7.85 -20.89 17.12
C GLU A 482 7.43 -21.92 18.18
N ALA A 483 6.33 -21.66 18.88
CA ALA A 483 5.80 -22.53 19.92
C ALA A 483 4.57 -23.31 19.43
N SER A 484 4.44 -24.55 19.89
CA SER A 484 3.17 -25.27 19.79
C SER A 484 2.10 -24.54 20.59
N ARG A 485 0.83 -24.64 20.19
CA ARG A 485 -0.28 -23.93 20.87
C ARG A 485 -0.41 -24.20 22.36
N ASP A 486 0.02 -25.37 22.81
CA ASP A 486 0.01 -25.78 24.21
C ASP A 486 1.28 -25.34 24.98
N GLY A 487 2.23 -24.67 24.30
CA GLY A 487 3.48 -24.19 24.86
C GLY A 487 4.46 -25.30 25.27
N LYS A 488 4.22 -26.55 24.88
CA LYS A 488 5.05 -27.70 25.30
C LYS A 488 6.24 -27.97 24.39
N LYS A 489 6.22 -27.45 23.17
CA LYS A 489 7.29 -27.62 22.20
C LYS A 489 7.66 -26.28 21.58
N LEU A 490 8.94 -26.13 21.28
CA LEU A 490 9.45 -25.05 20.46
C LEU A 490 10.13 -25.67 19.24
N VAL A 491 9.95 -25.09 18.07
CA VAL A 491 10.73 -25.39 16.87
C VAL A 491 11.60 -24.20 16.51
N MET A 492 12.77 -24.50 15.96
CA MET A 492 13.70 -23.51 15.44
C MET A 492 14.33 -23.98 14.14
N GLU A 493 14.62 -23.00 13.28
CA GLU A 493 15.43 -23.18 12.10
C GLU A 493 16.90 -23.37 12.46
N THR A 494 17.54 -24.31 11.78
CA THR A 494 18.99 -24.59 11.81
C THR A 494 19.41 -25.06 10.41
N LEU A 495 20.56 -25.75 10.26
CA LEU A 495 20.84 -26.54 9.05
C LEU A 495 19.85 -27.72 8.83
N GLY A 496 19.00 -28.00 9.83
CA GLY A 496 17.84 -28.88 9.80
C GLY A 496 16.69 -28.34 10.66
N LEU A 497 15.79 -29.21 11.13
CA LEU A 497 14.76 -28.85 12.11
C LEU A 497 15.23 -29.22 13.52
N SER A 498 15.23 -28.24 14.43
CA SER A 498 15.44 -28.48 15.86
C SER A 498 14.15 -28.26 16.63
N MET A 499 13.89 -29.13 17.60
CA MET A 499 12.71 -29.07 18.45
C MET A 499 13.10 -29.21 19.92
N PHE A 500 12.71 -28.25 20.74
CA PHE A 500 12.91 -28.30 22.19
C PHE A 500 11.64 -28.77 22.88
N ASP A 501 11.74 -29.83 23.66
CA ASP A 501 10.67 -30.32 24.52
C ASP A 501 10.75 -29.60 25.87
N MET A 502 9.73 -28.82 26.19
CA MET A 502 9.69 -27.95 27.37
C MET A 502 9.55 -28.73 28.67
N GLU A 503 8.95 -29.93 28.64
CA GLU A 503 8.73 -30.77 29.81
C GLU A 503 9.97 -31.61 30.11
N ALA A 504 10.55 -32.23 29.08
CA ALA A 504 11.76 -33.02 29.20
C ALA A 504 13.03 -32.16 29.32
N GLY A 505 12.97 -30.87 28.99
CA GLY A 505 14.12 -29.97 28.93
C GLY A 505 15.17 -30.42 27.92
N LYS A 506 14.72 -31.01 26.80
CA LYS A 506 15.59 -31.71 25.85
C LYS A 506 15.45 -31.17 24.43
N LEU A 507 16.58 -30.93 23.79
CA LEU A 507 16.65 -30.64 22.36
C LEU A 507 16.66 -31.94 21.53
N LEU A 508 15.80 -31.99 20.51
CA LEU A 508 15.73 -33.02 19.49
C LEU A 508 16.12 -32.38 18.15
N ARG A 509 16.92 -33.09 17.35
CA ARG A 509 17.37 -32.64 16.03
C ARG A 509 16.94 -33.63 14.95
N PHE A 510 16.53 -33.10 13.80
CA PHE A 510 16.09 -33.88 12.65
C PHE A 510 16.86 -33.40 11.42
N ASP A 511 17.63 -34.31 10.80
CA ASP A 511 18.35 -34.02 9.56
C ASP A 511 17.41 -34.19 8.37
N ILE A 512 16.77 -33.07 8.03
CA ILE A 512 15.80 -32.96 6.94
C ILE A 512 16.20 -31.89 5.91
N GLY A 513 17.48 -31.52 5.90
CA GLY A 513 18.00 -30.39 5.14
C GLY A 513 17.53 -29.03 5.66
N SER A 514 18.04 -27.95 5.05
CA SER A 514 17.75 -26.58 5.49
C SER A 514 16.25 -26.30 5.54
N VAL A 515 15.79 -25.85 6.70
CA VAL A 515 14.40 -25.51 7.00
C VAL A 515 14.28 -24.01 7.15
N GLU A 516 13.23 -23.45 6.55
CA GLU A 516 12.83 -22.06 6.70
C GLU A 516 11.35 -22.00 7.10
N ASN A 517 11.00 -20.97 7.87
CA ASN A 517 9.69 -20.59 8.36
C ASN A 517 8.85 -21.77 8.89
N PRO A 518 9.33 -22.51 9.91
CA PRO A 518 8.56 -23.59 10.50
C PRO A 518 7.28 -23.05 11.14
N SER A 519 6.18 -23.76 10.96
CA SER A 519 4.92 -23.51 11.65
C SER A 519 4.24 -24.79 12.16
N PHE A 520 3.78 -24.81 13.41
CA PHE A 520 3.06 -25.92 14.01
C PHE A 520 1.61 -26.00 13.52
N SER A 521 1.11 -27.23 13.39
CA SER A 521 -0.34 -27.47 13.33
C SER A 521 -1.00 -27.10 14.66
N PRO A 522 -2.31 -26.76 14.66
CA PRO A 522 -3.03 -26.41 15.88
C PRO A 522 -2.97 -27.47 16.99
N ASP A 523 -2.84 -28.74 16.63
CA ASP A 523 -2.72 -29.87 17.55
C ASP A 523 -1.26 -30.23 17.92
N GLY A 524 -0.27 -29.53 17.36
CA GLY A 524 1.15 -29.72 17.62
C GLY A 524 1.76 -31.02 17.08
N LYS A 525 1.04 -31.77 16.24
CA LYS A 525 1.52 -33.06 15.69
C LYS A 525 2.29 -32.92 14.38
N LEU A 526 2.09 -31.82 13.68
CA LEU A 526 2.71 -31.54 12.39
C LEU A 526 3.46 -30.21 12.46
N VAL A 527 4.51 -30.10 11.65
CA VAL A 527 5.23 -28.85 11.41
C VAL A 527 5.30 -28.64 9.90
N THR A 528 4.76 -27.55 9.38
CA THR A 528 4.98 -27.14 7.99
C THR A 528 6.19 -26.23 7.93
N PHE A 529 6.90 -26.22 6.81
CA PHE A 529 8.09 -25.40 6.61
C PHE A 529 8.38 -25.26 5.12
N THR A 530 9.28 -24.36 4.77
CA THR A 530 9.83 -24.22 3.42
C THR A 530 11.23 -24.81 3.34
N ARG A 531 11.51 -25.47 2.21
CA ARG A 531 12.82 -26.02 1.89
C ARG A 531 13.06 -25.84 0.40
N HIS A 532 14.13 -25.13 0.04
CA HIS A 532 14.46 -24.77 -1.35
C HIS A 532 13.33 -24.00 -2.09
N GLY A 533 12.50 -23.26 -1.35
CA GLY A 533 11.39 -22.50 -1.93
C GLY A 533 10.12 -23.32 -2.18
N ASP A 534 10.03 -24.55 -1.70
CA ASP A 534 8.81 -25.37 -1.72
C ASP A 534 8.29 -25.63 -0.29
N VAL A 535 6.99 -25.85 -0.14
CA VAL A 535 6.32 -26.20 1.11
C VAL A 535 6.41 -27.70 1.41
N PHE A 536 6.78 -28.01 2.65
CA PHE A 536 6.90 -29.35 3.21
C PHE A 536 6.10 -29.49 4.51
N LEU A 537 5.96 -30.75 4.93
CA LEU A 537 5.38 -31.20 6.18
C LEU A 537 6.36 -32.09 6.90
N PHE A 538 6.47 -31.95 8.21
CA PHE A 538 7.13 -32.88 9.11
C PHE A 538 6.11 -33.44 10.10
N ASP A 539 6.03 -34.76 10.19
CA ASP A 539 5.25 -35.48 11.20
C ASP A 539 6.13 -35.70 12.45
N VAL A 540 5.71 -35.12 13.58
CA VAL A 540 6.49 -35.10 14.82
C VAL A 540 6.64 -36.51 15.41
N GLU A 541 5.60 -37.33 15.32
CA GLU A 541 5.59 -38.68 15.93
C GLU A 541 6.29 -39.69 15.02
N GLN A 542 5.94 -39.69 13.74
CA GLN A 542 6.49 -40.63 12.76
C GLN A 542 7.91 -40.25 12.32
N LYS A 543 8.33 -38.99 12.55
CA LYS A 543 9.60 -38.43 12.05
C LYS A 543 9.72 -38.57 10.54
N HIS A 544 8.64 -38.26 9.84
CA HIS A 544 8.58 -38.35 8.38
C HIS A 544 8.38 -36.96 7.77
N VAL A 545 9.04 -36.70 6.65
CA VAL A 545 8.90 -35.49 5.84
C VAL A 545 8.05 -35.81 4.61
N ARG A 546 7.18 -34.88 4.22
CA ARG A 546 6.36 -34.97 3.00
C ARG A 546 6.44 -33.66 2.24
N ARG A 547 6.56 -33.71 0.92
CA ARG A 547 6.51 -32.52 0.04
C ARG A 547 5.07 -32.18 -0.32
N PHE A 548 4.70 -30.91 -0.41
CA PHE A 548 3.44 -30.48 -1.01
C PHE A 548 3.61 -29.94 -2.42
N THR A 549 4.63 -29.12 -2.62
CA THR A 549 4.76 -28.30 -3.82
C THR A 549 6.11 -28.52 -4.48
N GLN A 550 6.14 -28.22 -5.77
CA GLN A 550 7.35 -28.18 -6.58
C GLN A 550 7.05 -27.24 -7.75
N ASN A 551 7.25 -25.95 -7.53
CA ASN A 551 6.79 -24.92 -8.47
C ASN A 551 7.96 -23.97 -8.87
N PRO A 552 7.83 -23.19 -9.95
CA PRO A 552 8.91 -22.30 -10.42
C PRO A 552 9.09 -21.01 -9.60
N TRP A 553 8.18 -20.73 -8.68
CA TRP A 553 8.15 -19.58 -7.78
C TRP A 553 8.68 -19.98 -6.39
N LYS A 554 9.01 -18.99 -5.56
CA LYS A 554 9.49 -19.26 -4.20
C LYS A 554 8.35 -19.16 -3.22
N GLU A 555 8.04 -20.26 -2.55
CA GLU A 555 7.04 -20.29 -1.49
C GLU A 555 7.67 -20.03 -0.11
N ARG A 556 6.96 -19.28 0.74
CA ARG A 556 7.44 -18.73 2.01
C ARG A 556 6.34 -18.68 3.07
N TYR A 557 6.74 -18.63 4.33
CA TYR A 557 5.85 -18.44 5.49
C TYR A 557 4.62 -19.36 5.51
N PRO A 558 4.78 -20.68 5.40
CA PRO A 558 3.65 -21.60 5.45
C PRO A 558 3.05 -21.62 6.86
N LEU A 559 1.72 -21.66 6.95
CA LEU A 559 1.00 -21.75 8.22
C LEU A 559 -0.28 -22.57 8.06
N PHE A 560 -0.68 -23.27 9.12
CA PHE A 560 -1.89 -24.07 9.10
C PHE A 560 -3.15 -23.22 9.22
N SER A 561 -4.24 -23.69 8.62
CA SER A 561 -5.58 -23.25 9.00
C SER A 561 -5.91 -23.65 10.45
N GLU A 562 -6.84 -22.93 11.07
CA GLU A 562 -7.31 -23.18 12.44
C GLU A 562 -7.74 -24.64 12.69
N ASP A 563 -8.33 -25.28 11.68
CA ASP A 563 -8.80 -26.67 11.73
C ASP A 563 -7.71 -27.69 11.37
N GLY A 564 -6.49 -27.24 11.02
CA GLY A 564 -5.38 -28.07 10.58
C GLY A 564 -5.56 -28.75 9.22
N SER A 565 -6.62 -28.44 8.46
CA SER A 565 -6.94 -29.13 7.20
C SER A 565 -6.19 -28.59 5.98
N ARG A 566 -5.66 -27.36 6.07
CA ARG A 566 -4.96 -26.66 5.00
C ARG A 566 -3.69 -26.00 5.49
N ILE A 567 -2.78 -25.75 4.55
CA ILE A 567 -1.62 -24.89 4.75
C ILE A 567 -1.75 -23.72 3.78
N TYR A 568 -1.71 -22.49 4.31
CA TYR A 568 -1.59 -21.25 3.57
C TYR A 568 -0.12 -20.87 3.46
N PHE A 569 0.28 -20.21 2.37
CA PHE A 569 1.65 -19.75 2.17
C PHE A 569 1.69 -18.58 1.19
N GLU A 570 2.79 -17.83 1.22
CA GLU A 570 3.12 -16.86 0.18
C GLU A 570 3.83 -17.55 -0.97
N SER A 571 3.54 -17.14 -2.20
CA SER A 571 4.20 -17.61 -3.41
C SER A 571 4.71 -16.40 -4.19
N THR A 572 6.02 -16.28 -4.28
CA THR A 572 6.72 -15.06 -4.71
C THR A 572 7.48 -15.25 -6.01
N SER A 573 7.42 -14.24 -6.87
CA SER A 573 8.14 -14.18 -8.14
C SER A 573 8.46 -12.72 -8.48
N ASP A 574 9.51 -12.49 -9.26
CA ASP A 574 9.74 -11.18 -9.86
C ASP A 574 8.53 -10.80 -10.74
N ASP A 575 8.16 -9.51 -10.69
CA ASP A 575 7.12 -8.98 -11.54
C ASP A 575 7.65 -8.76 -12.96
N PRO A 576 7.05 -9.41 -13.98
CA PRO A 576 7.52 -9.28 -15.36
C PRO A 576 7.21 -7.90 -15.98
N ASN A 577 6.32 -7.10 -15.39
CA ASN A 577 5.94 -5.78 -15.90
C ASN A 577 6.73 -4.64 -15.28
N TYR A 578 7.31 -4.85 -14.09
CA TYR A 578 7.94 -3.79 -13.31
C TYR A 578 9.30 -4.23 -12.77
N GLU A 579 10.35 -3.55 -13.23
CA GLU A 579 11.70 -3.81 -12.73
C GLU A 579 11.77 -3.64 -11.20
N ARG A 580 12.41 -4.61 -10.54
CA ARG A 580 12.66 -4.62 -9.08
C ARG A 580 11.39 -4.63 -8.22
N ARG A 581 10.23 -4.98 -8.78
CA ARG A 581 9.04 -5.34 -8.02
C ARG A 581 8.97 -6.86 -7.88
N THR A 582 8.61 -7.33 -6.69
CA THR A 582 8.24 -8.73 -6.44
C THR A 582 6.72 -8.80 -6.33
N MET A 583 6.13 -9.83 -6.91
CA MET A 583 4.75 -10.20 -6.66
C MET A 583 4.72 -11.24 -5.54
N SER A 584 3.68 -11.17 -4.71
CA SER A 584 3.40 -12.15 -3.68
C SER A 584 1.93 -12.55 -3.73
N LEU A 585 1.68 -13.84 -3.94
CA LEU A 585 0.33 -14.39 -3.97
C LEU A 585 0.11 -15.32 -2.78
N ILE A 586 -1.09 -15.29 -2.21
CA ILE A 586 -1.48 -16.26 -1.19
C ILE A 586 -1.94 -17.55 -1.86
N GLY A 587 -1.21 -18.64 -1.61
CA GLY A 587 -1.53 -19.99 -2.03
C GLY A 587 -2.03 -20.84 -0.86
N SER A 588 -2.62 -21.98 -1.18
CA SER A 588 -2.90 -23.02 -0.19
C SER A 588 -2.90 -24.42 -0.79
N VAL A 589 -2.61 -25.41 0.05
CA VAL A 589 -2.72 -26.84 -0.22
C VAL A 589 -3.54 -27.51 0.89
N ALA A 590 -4.18 -28.65 0.59
CA ALA A 590 -4.82 -29.45 1.63
C ALA A 590 -3.79 -30.40 2.24
N VAL A 591 -3.80 -30.55 3.56
CA VAL A 591 -2.80 -31.38 4.28
C VAL A 591 -2.82 -32.84 3.83
N LYS A 592 -4.00 -33.35 3.48
CA LYS A 592 -4.19 -34.71 2.97
C LYS A 592 -3.51 -34.97 1.61
N ASP A 593 -3.21 -33.93 0.83
CA ASP A 593 -2.67 -34.02 -0.53
C ASP A 593 -1.13 -34.07 -0.55
N ALA A 594 -0.47 -34.17 0.62
CA ALA A 594 0.98 -34.25 0.67
C ALA A 594 1.50 -35.51 -0.06
N GLY A 595 2.70 -35.41 -0.62
CA GLY A 595 3.39 -36.51 -1.29
C GLY A 595 3.71 -37.70 -0.37
N PRO A 596 4.39 -38.73 -0.90
CA PRO A 596 4.80 -39.88 -0.11
C PRO A 596 5.73 -39.45 1.06
N PRO A 597 5.72 -40.19 2.19
CA PRO A 597 6.61 -39.93 3.31
C PRO A 597 8.05 -40.35 3.01
N GLU A 598 8.98 -39.52 3.45
CA GLU A 598 10.43 -39.75 3.47
C GLU A 598 10.88 -39.74 4.95
N PRO A 599 11.65 -40.73 5.43
CA PRO A 599 12.13 -40.72 6.80
C PRO A 599 13.07 -39.54 7.07
N ALA A 600 12.89 -38.85 8.18
CA ALA A 600 13.88 -37.92 8.69
C ALA A 600 15.07 -38.74 9.17
N ASN A 601 16.25 -38.47 8.60
CA ASN A 601 17.46 -39.13 9.07
C ASN A 601 17.76 -38.62 10.48
N ALA A 602 18.06 -39.54 11.40
CA ALA A 602 18.68 -39.16 12.66
C ALA A 602 20.15 -38.80 12.37
N PRO A 603 20.67 -37.68 12.90
CA PRO A 603 22.08 -37.34 12.75
C PRO A 603 23.01 -38.40 13.34
#